data_AF-A0A9W4ZD88-F1
#
_entry.id   AF-A0A9W4ZD88-F1
#
_cell.length_a   1.000
_cell.length_b   1.000
_cell.length_c   1.000
_cell.angle_alpha   90.00
_cell.angle_beta   90.00
_cell.angle_gamma   90.00
#
_symmetry.space_group_name_H-M   'P 1'
#
loop_
_entity.id
_entity.type
_entity.pdbx_description
1 polymer ?
#
loop_
_entity_poly.entity_id
_entity_poly.type
_entity_poly.pdbx_seq_one_letter_code
_entity_poly.pdbx_strand_id
1 'polypeptide(L)'
;MHETTQELANWQYYFAIAVFLITYAIIISEKINRAVIALLGAAFMVIVGVVDLHNAFTKHIEWGTITLLIGMMILVNITSKSGVFQYVAIKAAKGAQGNPIKILISLSLLTALGSAF
;
A
#
# COMPACT_ATOMS: atom_id res chain seq x y z
N MET A 1 10.18 -15.88 38.54
CA MET A 1 10.03 -16.25 37.12
C MET A 1 9.09 -15.28 36.37
N HIS A 2 9.08 -13.98 36.73
CA HIS A 2 8.32 -12.93 36.03
C HIS A 2 9.23 -11.82 35.48
N GLU A 3 10.45 -11.66 36.02
CA GLU A 3 11.39 -10.61 35.59
C GLU A 3 12.15 -10.98 34.30
N THR A 4 12.48 -12.25 34.07
CA THR A 4 13.17 -12.69 32.85
C THR A 4 12.31 -12.57 31.59
N THR A 5 10.98 -12.68 31.70
CA THR A 5 10.05 -12.46 30.58
C THR A 5 9.92 -10.98 30.18
N GLN A 6 10.14 -10.05 31.13
CA GLN A 6 10.11 -8.60 30.83
C GLN A 6 11.41 -8.13 30.17
N GLU A 7 12.59 -8.60 30.59
CA GLU A 7 13.85 -8.24 29.93
C GLU A 7 13.92 -8.75 28.48
N LEU A 8 13.48 -9.99 28.22
CA LEU A 8 13.44 -10.54 26.85
C LEU A 8 12.48 -9.75 25.94
N ALA A 9 11.34 -9.29 26.49
CA ALA A 9 10.38 -8.47 25.76
C ALA A 9 10.92 -7.08 25.41
N ASN A 10 11.71 -6.47 26.31
CA ASN A 10 12.25 -5.12 26.10
C ASN A 10 13.23 -5.08 24.92
N TRP A 11 14.15 -6.05 24.82
CA TRP A 11 15.09 -6.12 23.70
C TRP A 11 14.37 -6.30 22.36
N GLN A 12 13.39 -7.21 22.30
CA GLN A 12 12.59 -7.47 21.10
C GLN A 12 11.84 -6.21 20.65
N TYR A 13 11.31 -5.43 21.59
CA TYR A 13 10.61 -4.17 21.30
C TYR A 13 11.53 -3.13 20.65
N TYR A 14 12.69 -2.85 21.25
CA TYR A 14 13.64 -1.88 20.68
C TYR A 14 14.18 -2.34 19.32
N PHE A 15 14.42 -3.64 19.18
CA PHE A 15 14.85 -4.23 17.91
C PHE A 15 13.79 -4.10 16.81
N ALA A 16 12.52 -4.39 17.13
CA ALA A 16 11.41 -4.25 16.20
C ALA A 16 11.26 -2.81 15.70
N ILE A 17 11.38 -1.83 16.60
CA ILE A 17 11.34 -0.40 16.25
C ILE A 17 12.50 -0.03 15.34
N ALA A 18 13.72 -0.49 15.65
CA ALA A 18 14.88 -0.22 14.82
C ALA A 18 14.70 -0.77 13.40
N VAL A 19 14.26 -2.03 13.27
CA VAL A 19 13.97 -2.66 11.96
C VAL A 19 12.88 -1.89 11.22
N PHE A 20 11.80 -1.50 11.91
CA PHE A 20 10.72 -0.72 11.32
C PHE A 20 11.20 0.64 10.77
N LEU A 21 11.94 1.41 11.58
CA LEU A 21 12.45 2.72 11.19
C LEU A 21 13.44 2.62 10.02
N ILE A 22 14.36 1.64 10.05
CA ILE A 22 15.32 1.42 8.97
C ILE A 22 14.59 1.03 7.67
N THR A 23 13.68 0.06 7.75
CA THR A 23 12.88 -0.39 6.58
C THR A 23 12.11 0.78 5.99
N TYR A 24 11.46 1.58 6.83
CA TYR A 24 10.66 2.72 6.40
C TYR A 24 11.52 3.86 5.82
N ALA A 25 12.68 4.16 6.42
CA ALA A 25 13.61 5.15 5.88
C ALA A 25 14.12 4.77 4.48
N ILE A 26 14.40 3.49 4.24
CA ILE A 26 14.81 3.01 2.91
C ILE A 26 13.64 3.10 1.91
N ILE A 27 12.42 2.75 2.34
CA ILE A 27 11.21 2.90 1.50
C ILE A 27 11.00 4.36 1.09
N ILE A 28 11.10 5.30 2.02
CA ILE A 28 10.97 6.75 1.75
C ILE A 28 12.07 7.25 0.80
N SER A 29 13.27 6.66 0.87
CA SER A 29 14.37 7.02 -0.03
C SER A 29 14.06 6.68 -1.50
N GLU A 30 13.09 5.80 -1.77
CA GLU A 30 12.66 5.33 -3.10
C GLU A 30 13.79 4.76 -3.99
N LYS A 31 15.00 4.54 -3.44
CA LYS A 31 16.17 4.05 -4.19
C LYS A 31 16.07 2.58 -4.58
N ILE A 32 15.31 1.79 -3.82
CA ILE A 32 15.16 0.34 -3.99
C ILE A 32 13.66 0.03 -3.99
N ASN A 33 13.25 -1.07 -4.65
CA ASN A 33 11.86 -1.49 -4.70
C ASN A 33 11.27 -1.67 -3.30
N ARG A 34 10.28 -0.83 -2.97
CA ARG A 34 9.53 -0.84 -1.70
C ARG A 34 9.00 -2.21 -1.28
N ALA A 35 8.54 -3.02 -2.24
CA ALA A 35 8.03 -4.36 -1.94
C ALA A 35 9.15 -5.30 -1.48
N VAL A 36 10.31 -5.22 -2.13
CA VAL A 36 11.49 -6.03 -1.75
C VAL A 36 11.97 -5.66 -0.36
N ILE A 37 12.10 -4.37 -0.06
CA ILE A 37 12.54 -3.88 1.26
C ILE A 37 11.56 -4.33 2.36
N ALA A 38 10.24 -4.15 2.13
CA ALA A 38 9.22 -4.55 3.09
C ALA A 38 9.25 -6.06 3.37
N LEU A 39 9.40 -6.89 2.34
CA LEU A 39 9.49 -8.34 2.49
C LEU A 39 10.78 -8.77 3.21
N LEU A 40 11.92 -8.10 2.93
CA LEU A 40 13.17 -8.36 3.65
C LEU A 40 13.07 -8.01 5.13
N GLY A 41 12.49 -6.84 5.46
CA GLY A 41 12.24 -6.45 6.86
C GLY A 41 11.34 -7.45 7.57
N ALA A 42 10.26 -7.89 6.94
CA ALA A 42 9.35 -8.91 7.48
C ALA A 42 10.05 -10.27 7.66
N ALA A 43 10.81 -10.73 6.67
CA ALA A 43 11.57 -11.98 6.75
C ALA A 43 12.61 -11.93 7.88
N PHE A 44 13.29 -10.80 8.05
CA PHE A 44 14.26 -10.61 9.12
C PHE A 44 13.60 -10.70 10.51
N MET A 45 12.43 -10.10 10.70
CA MET A 45 11.65 -10.18 11.93
C MET A 45 11.24 -11.63 12.28
N VAL A 46 10.93 -12.44 11.27
CA VAL A 46 10.60 -13.86 11.45
C VAL A 46 11.83 -14.69 11.78
N ILE A 47 12.94 -14.51 11.05
CA ILE A 47 14.18 -15.29 11.24
C ILE A 47 14.77 -15.07 12.63
N VAL A 48 14.72 -13.83 13.13
CA VAL A 48 15.19 -13.50 14.49
C VAL A 48 14.22 -14.02 15.57
N GLY A 49 13.03 -14.47 15.20
CA GLY A 49 12.03 -15.00 16.12
C GLY A 49 11.28 -13.93 16.90
N VAL A 50 11.29 -12.67 16.44
CA VAL A 50 10.50 -11.58 17.04
C VAL A 50 9.02 -11.75 16.71
N VAL A 51 8.72 -12.26 15.51
CA VAL A 51 7.37 -12.61 15.08
C VAL A 51 7.34 -14.07 14.66
N ASP A 52 6.41 -14.84 15.22
CA ASP A 52 6.17 -16.22 14.82
C ASP A 52 5.54 -16.30 13.42
N LEU A 53 6.03 -17.23 12.60
CA LEU A 53 5.60 -17.39 11.21
C LEU A 53 4.10 -17.72 11.11
N HIS A 54 3.59 -18.61 11.96
CA HIS A 54 2.18 -18.99 11.93
C HIS A 54 1.27 -17.81 12.29
N ASN A 55 1.62 -17.07 13.34
CA ASN A 55 0.90 -15.85 13.73
C ASN A 55 1.04 -14.73 12.69
N ALA A 56 2.18 -14.61 12.00
CA ALA A 56 2.36 -13.65 10.91
C ALA A 56 1.30 -13.86 9.81
N PHE A 57 1.18 -15.09 9.30
CA PHE A 57 0.26 -15.42 8.21
C PHE A 57 -1.23 -15.41 8.60
N THR A 58 -1.54 -15.81 9.84
CA THR A 58 -2.93 -15.98 10.28
C THR A 58 -3.54 -14.73 10.92
N LYS A 59 -2.70 -13.88 11.54
CA LYS A 59 -3.19 -12.73 12.32
C LYS A 59 -2.67 -11.37 11.86
N HIS A 60 -1.47 -11.30 11.27
CA HIS A 60 -0.89 -10.02 10.87
C HIS A 60 -1.10 -9.70 9.39
N ILE A 61 -1.38 -10.70 8.55
CA ILE A 61 -1.76 -10.49 7.14
C ILE A 61 -3.27 -10.25 7.06
N GLU A 62 -3.64 -9.02 6.69
CA GLU A 62 -5.03 -8.64 6.41
C GLU A 62 -5.45 -9.09 5.00
N TRP A 63 -5.85 -10.36 4.89
CA TRP A 63 -6.26 -10.97 3.62
C TRP A 63 -7.42 -10.25 2.94
N GLY A 64 -8.34 -9.68 3.72
CA GLY A 64 -9.45 -8.89 3.21
C GLY A 64 -8.96 -7.69 2.40
N THR A 65 -8.02 -6.92 2.95
CA THR A 65 -7.44 -5.75 2.27
C THR A 65 -6.64 -6.15 1.05
N ILE A 66 -5.78 -7.17 1.13
CA ILE A 66 -5.00 -7.62 -0.03
C ILE A 66 -5.92 -8.06 -1.18
N THR A 67 -6.92 -8.88 -0.88
CA THR A 67 -7.86 -9.39 -1.89
C THR A 67 -8.69 -8.25 -2.49
N LEU A 68 -9.15 -7.30 -1.67
CA LEU A 68 -9.87 -6.12 -2.12
C LEU A 68 -9.00 -5.23 -3.03
N LEU A 69 -7.76 -4.94 -2.64
CA LEU A 69 -6.83 -4.15 -3.45
C LEU A 69 -6.53 -4.83 -4.79
N ILE A 70 -6.30 -6.15 -4.79
CA ILE A 70 -6.12 -6.94 -6.02
C ILE A 70 -7.38 -6.84 -6.90
N GLY A 71 -8.56 -7.03 -6.32
CA GLY A 71 -9.84 -6.92 -7.04
C GLY A 71 -10.03 -5.54 -7.68
N MET A 72 -9.74 -4.47 -6.93
CA MET A 72 -9.79 -3.09 -7.42
C MET A 72 -8.81 -2.87 -8.57
N MET A 73 -7.57 -3.36 -8.45
CA MET A 73 -6.58 -3.25 -9.54
C MET A 73 -7.03 -3.99 -10.80
N ILE A 74 -7.60 -5.18 -10.67
CA ILE A 74 -8.14 -5.94 -11.80
C ILE A 74 -9.30 -5.19 -12.47
N LEU A 75 -10.27 -4.71 -11.69
CA LEU A 75 -11.43 -3.95 -12.19
C LEU A 75 -10.99 -2.70 -12.96
N VAL A 76 -10.08 -1.91 -12.38
CA VAL A 76 -9.54 -0.69 -13.00
C VAL A 76 -8.81 -1.03 -14.29
N ASN A 77 -8.02 -2.10 -14.33
CA ASN A 77 -7.30 -2.54 -15.53
C ASN A 77 -8.27 -2.96 -16.66
N ILE A 78 -9.28 -3.78 -16.35
CA ILE A 78 -10.27 -4.21 -17.34
C ILE A 78 -11.07 -3.01 -17.86
N THR A 79 -11.50 -2.12 -16.98
CA THR A 79 -12.23 -0.88 -17.33
C THR A 79 -11.38 0.05 -18.20
N SER A 80 -10.07 0.11 -17.94
CA SER A 80 -9.15 0.86 -18.78
C SER A 80 -8.97 0.26 -20.16
N LYS A 81 -9.04 -1.08 -20.28
CA LYS A 81 -8.93 -1.78 -21.56
C LYS A 81 -10.20 -1.71 -22.41
N SER A 82 -11.38 -1.59 -21.78
CA SER A 82 -12.66 -1.46 -22.49
C SER A 82 -12.88 -0.09 -23.12
N GLY A 83 -12.01 0.89 -22.87
CA GLY A 83 -12.09 2.23 -23.47
C GLY A 83 -12.93 3.23 -22.68
N VAL A 84 -13.42 2.85 -21.49
CA VAL A 84 -14.29 3.70 -20.65
C VAL A 84 -13.56 4.98 -20.23
N PHE A 85 -12.33 4.87 -19.72
CA PHE A 85 -11.55 6.05 -19.32
C PHE A 85 -11.24 6.97 -20.50
N GLN A 86 -10.94 6.42 -21.67
CA GLN A 86 -10.70 7.19 -22.89
C GLN A 86 -11.97 7.91 -23.35
N TYR A 87 -13.12 7.24 -23.34
CA TYR A 87 -14.41 7.86 -23.66
C TYR A 87 -14.70 9.05 -22.74
N VAL A 88 -14.53 8.88 -21.43
CA VAL A 88 -14.77 9.94 -20.45
C VAL A 88 -13.77 11.08 -20.61
N ALA A 89 -12.48 10.78 -20.85
CA ALA A 89 -11.46 11.80 -21.09
C ALA A 89 -11.76 12.65 -22.34
N ILE A 90 -12.18 12.02 -23.45
CA ILE A 90 -12.56 12.73 -24.69
C ILE A 90 -13.80 13.59 -24.45
N LYS A 91 -14.79 13.08 -23.73
CA LYS A 91 -16.01 13.83 -23.40
C LYS A 91 -15.71 15.05 -22.53
N ALA A 92 -14.85 14.89 -21.52
CA ALA A 92 -14.38 15.99 -20.67
C ALA A 92 -13.60 17.03 -21.48
N ALA A 93 -12.68 16.61 -22.36
CA ALA A 93 -11.89 17.49 -23.21
C ALA A 93 -12.75 18.32 -24.19
N LYS A 94 -13.74 17.67 -24.82
CA LYS A 94 -14.70 18.35 -25.70
C LYS A 94 -15.56 19.36 -24.92
N GLY A 95 -16.07 18.98 -23.74
CA GLY A 95 -16.85 19.87 -22.87
C GLY A 95 -16.05 21.07 -22.35
N ALA A 96 -14.75 20.89 -22.14
CA ALA A 96 -13.83 21.94 -21.71
C ALA A 96 -13.31 22.82 -22.85
N GLN A 97 -13.68 22.54 -24.10
CA GLN A 97 -13.22 23.26 -25.31
C GLN A 97 -11.68 23.35 -25.42
N GLY A 98 -10.97 22.32 -24.94
CA GLY A 98 -9.51 22.30 -24.94
C GLY A 98 -8.83 23.21 -23.90
N ASN A 99 -9.58 23.90 -23.04
CA ASN A 99 -8.98 24.70 -21.96
C ASN A 99 -8.40 23.77 -20.86
N PRO A 100 -7.09 23.80 -20.61
CA PRO A 100 -6.42 22.86 -19.68
C PRO A 100 -6.97 22.91 -18.25
N ILE A 101 -7.32 24.11 -17.75
CA ILE A 101 -7.83 24.29 -16.40
C ILE A 101 -9.22 23.67 -16.26
N LYS A 102 -10.09 23.85 -17.26
CA LYS A 102 -11.43 23.24 -17.26
C LYS A 102 -11.37 21.72 -17.37
N ILE A 103 -10.40 21.17 -18.12
CA ILE A 103 -10.16 19.72 -18.18
C ILE A 103 -9.72 19.20 -16.82
N LEU A 104 -8.75 19.87 -16.19
CA LEU A 104 -8.25 19.51 -14.87
C LEU A 104 -9.39 19.46 -13.85
N ILE A 105 -10.19 20.52 -13.77
CA ILE A 105 -11.35 20.58 -12.86
C ILE A 105 -12.34 19.45 -13.15
N SER A 106 -12.67 19.20 -14.43
CA SER A 106 -13.63 18.15 -14.81
C SER A 106 -13.14 16.75 -14.44
N LEU A 107 -11.85 16.45 -14.65
CA LEU A 107 -11.27 15.16 -14.31
C LEU A 107 -11.11 15.01 -12.79
N SER A 108 -10.69 16.06 -12.10
CA SER A 108 -10.60 16.06 -10.63
C SER A 108 -11.96 15.84 -9.97
N LEU A 109 -13.04 16.46 -10.47
CA LEU A 109 -14.40 16.22 -9.99
C LEU A 109 -14.84 14.77 -10.26
N LEU A 110 -14.53 14.23 -11.43
CA LEU A 110 -14.81 12.84 -11.74
C LEU A 110 -14.08 11.89 -10.78
N THR A 111 -12.78 12.11 -10.54
CA THR A 111 -12.01 11.32 -9.57
C THR A 111 -12.54 11.49 -8.15
N ALA A 112 -12.89 12.71 -7.73
CA ALA A 112 -13.44 12.97 -6.41
C ALA A 112 -14.77 12.24 -6.17
N LEU A 113 -15.68 12.27 -7.15
CA LEU A 113 -16.95 11.54 -7.09
C LEU A 113 -16.74 10.03 -7.17
N GLY A 114 -15.78 9.57 -7.98
CA GLY A 114 -15.46 8.16 -8.15
C GLY A 114 -14.73 7.52 -6.97
N SER A 115 -13.92 8.29 -6.23
CA SER A 115 -13.15 7.80 -5.06
C SER A 115 -13.88 7.98 -3.72
N ALA A 116 -15.01 8.69 -3.68
CA ALA A 116 -15.78 8.90 -2.44
C ALA A 116 -16.61 7.67 -2.01
N PHE A 117 -16.69 6.65 -2.86
CA PHE A 117 -17.41 5.39 -2.65
C PHE A 117 -16.43 4.21 -2.75
#